data_AF-A0A838CYJ6-F1
#
_entry.id   AF-A0A838CYJ6-F1
#
_cell.length_a   1.000
_cell.length_b   1.000
_cell.length_c   1.000
_cell.angle_alpha   90.00
_cell.angle_beta   90.00
_cell.angle_gamma   90.00
#
_symmetry.space_group_name_H-M   'P 1'
#
loop_
_entity.id
_entity.type
_entity.pdbx_description
1 polymer ?
#
loop_
_entity_poly.entity_id
_entity_poly.type
_entity_poly.pdbx_seq_one_letter_code
_entity_poly.pdbx_strand_id
1 'polypeptide(L)' 'DVAPRYAQRPGGYTRILKLGPRRSDSTEMVFIELV' A
#
# COMPACT_ATOMS: atom_id res chain seq x y z
N ASP A 1 -2.45 17.70 -4.73
CA ASP A 1 -1.70 17.24 -5.91
C ASP A 1 -0.89 15.99 -5.65
N VAL A 2 -1.08 14.95 -6.48
CA VAL A 2 -0.39 13.65 -6.39
C VAL A 2 0.66 13.51 -7.50
N ALA A 3 0.34 13.97 -8.72
CA ALA A 3 1.20 13.83 -9.90
C ALA A 3 2.60 14.47 -9.78
N PRO A 4 2.79 15.70 -9.24
CA PRO A 4 4.12 16.31 -9.14
C PRO A 4 5.07 15.52 -8.24
N ARG A 5 4.51 14.86 -7.21
CA ARG A 5 5.26 14.08 -6.21
C ARG A 5 5.93 12.84 -6.81
N TYR A 6 5.45 12.36 -7.95
CA TYR A 6 5.92 11.15 -8.62
C TYR A 6 6.60 11.39 -9.97
N ALA A 7 6.78 12.65 -10.39
CA ALA A 7 7.21 12.99 -11.74
C ALA A 7 8.55 12.35 -12.17
N GLN A 8 9.45 12.08 -11.21
CA GLN A 8 10.79 11.52 -11.47
C GLN A 8 10.91 10.04 -11.11
N ARG A 9 9.83 9.38 -10.65
CA ARG A 9 9.89 8.03 -10.11
C ARG A 9 9.42 7.00 -11.15
N PRO A 10 10.27 6.05 -11.59
CA PRO A 10 9.87 5.02 -12.55
C PRO A 10 9.13 3.88 -11.84
N GLY A 11 7.85 4.11 -11.52
CA GLY A 11 6.96 3.09 -10.97
C GLY A 11 7.09 2.85 -9.45
N GLY A 12 6.40 1.82 -8.96
CA GLY A 12 6.39 1.48 -7.54
C GLY A 12 5.83 2.61 -6.66
N TYR A 13 4.67 3.14 -7.05
CA TYR A 13 4.00 4.24 -6.36
C TYR A 13 3.22 3.80 -5.12
N THR A 14 2.96 2.50 -5.00
CA THR A 14 2.27 1.91 -3.87
C THR A 14 3.16 0.90 -3.16
N ARG A 15 2.98 0.81 -1.84
CA ARG A 15 3.59 -0.21 -0.99
C ARG A 15 2.50 -1.01 -0.32
N ILE A 16 2.70 -2.33 -0.22
CA ILE A 16 1.83 -3.25 0.49
C ILE A 16 2.59 -3.81 1.69
N LEU A 17 2.01 -3.70 2.89
CA LEU A 17 2.51 -4.30 4.12
C LEU A 17 1.52 -5.37 4.59
N LYS A 18 2.00 -6.60 4.82
CA LYS A 18 1.17 -7.69 5.33
C LYS A 18 0.94 -7.49 6.83
N LEU A 19 -0.32 -7.50 7.25
CA LEU A 19 -0.73 -7.32 8.63
C LEU A 19 -1.12 -8.64 9.32
N GLY A 20 -1.34 -9.69 8.54
CA GLY A 20 -1.82 -10.98 9.01
C GLY A 20 -3.34 -11.06 9.09
N PRO A 21 -3.88 -12.14 9.69
CA PRO A 21 -5.31 -12.43 9.67
C PRO A 21 -6.12 -11.51 10.59
N ARG A 22 -7.30 -11.07 10.12
CA ARG A 22 -8.23 -10.28 10.95
C ARG A 22 -8.87 -11.13 12.02
N ARG A 23 -9.09 -10.55 13.20
CA ARG A 23 -9.63 -11.26 14.37
C ARG A 23 -11.00 -11.92 14.16
N SER A 24 -11.86 -11.34 13.31
CA SER A 24 -13.25 -11.77 13.20
C SER A 24 -13.47 -13.01 12.32
N ASP A 25 -12.77 -13.15 11.20
CA ASP A 25 -12.95 -14.26 10.27
C ASP A 25 -11.64 -14.81 9.70
N SER A 26 -10.52 -14.44 10.32
CA SER A 26 -9.17 -14.87 9.95
C SER A 26 -8.76 -14.55 8.51
N THR A 27 -9.43 -13.62 7.84
CA THR A 27 -9.02 -13.16 6.49
C THR A 27 -7.69 -12.41 6.56
N GLU A 28 -6.75 -12.74 5.68
CA GLU A 28 -5.47 -12.03 5.55
C GLU A 28 -5.67 -10.56 5.18
N MET A 29 -5.09 -9.66 5.98
CA MET A 29 -5.18 -8.22 5.79
C MET A 29 -3.85 -7.63 5.33
N VAL A 30 -3.93 -6.52 4.60
CA VAL A 30 -2.78 -5.73 4.18
C VAL A 30 -3.05 -4.25 4.36
N PHE A 31 -1.99 -3.49 4.61
CA PHE A 31 -1.99 -2.04 4.53
C PHE A 31 -1.41 -1.61 3.19
N ILE A 32 -2.08 -0.69 2.50
CA ILE A 32 -1.62 -0.15 1.21
C ILE A 32 -1.47 1.36 1.34
N GLU A 33 -0.30 1.87 0.96
CA GLU A 33 0.01 3.30 1.00
C GLU A 33 0.63 3.79 -0.31
N LEU A 34 0.47 5.08 -0.58
CA LEU A 34 1.21 5.80 -1.61
C LEU A 34 2.57 6.25 -1.05
N VAL A 35 3.65 6.06 -1.80
CA VAL A 35 5.04 6.33 -1.35
C VAL A 35 5.40 7.81 -1.43
#